data_AF-A0A3S4UQ97-F1
#
_entry.id   AF-A0A3S4UQ97-F1
#
_cell.length_a   1.000
_cell.length_b   1.000
_cell.length_c   1.000
_cell.angle_alpha   90.00
_cell.angle_beta   90.00
_cell.angle_gamma   90.00
#
_symmetry.space_group_name_H-M   'P 1'
#
loop_
_entity.id
_entity.type
_entity.pdbx_description
1 polymer ?
#
loop_
_entity_poly.entity_id
_entity_poly.type
_entity_poly.pdbx_seq_one_letter_code
_entity_poly.pdbx_strand_id
1 'polypeptide(L)'
;MRTSLQQTKWGLFNLIEGDFISQFVKAYGEWSEVEVQFFRSILSSHSNIIEVGANIGIHSVPLAKFAPQGKLFCFEPQRIISKLSVPIFH
;
A
#
# COMPACT_ATOMS: atom_id res chain seq x y z
N MET A 1 14.57 10.97 7.22
CA MET A 1 14.46 10.43 5.84
C MET A 1 13.98 11.52 4.92
N ARG A 2 14.58 11.63 3.74
CA ARG A 2 13.99 12.40 2.64
C ARG A 2 12.92 11.56 1.97
N THR A 3 11.83 12.21 1.58
CA THR A 3 10.73 11.56 0.89
C THR A 3 10.30 12.39 -0.32
N SER A 4 9.64 11.73 -1.27
CA SER A 4 9.11 12.38 -2.47
C SER A 4 7.75 11.78 -2.83
N LEU A 5 6.81 12.63 -3.23
CA LEU A 5 5.51 12.18 -3.74
C LEU A 5 5.67 11.65 -5.16
N GLN A 6 5.13 10.46 -5.42
CA GLN A 6 5.11 9.83 -6.74
C GLN A 6 3.68 9.40 -7.06
N GLN A 7 3.18 9.82 -8.23
CA GLN A 7 1.95 9.28 -8.77
C GLN A 7 2.23 7.87 -9.32
N THR A 8 1.42 6.91 -8.90
CA THR A 8 1.50 5.50 -9.28
C THR A 8 0.16 5.05 -9.89
N LYS A 9 0.11 3.78 -10.31
CA LYS A 9 -1.12 3.11 -10.73
C LYS A 9 -2.23 3.16 -9.67
N TRP A 10 -1.86 3.01 -8.39
CA TRP A 10 -2.84 2.86 -7.30
C TRP A 10 -3.14 4.14 -6.54
N GLY A 11 -2.37 5.21 -6.76
CA GLY A 11 -2.57 6.50 -6.11
C GLY A 11 -1.27 7.28 -5.94
N LEU A 12 -1.33 8.32 -5.13
CA LEU A 12 -0.17 9.12 -4.76
C LEU A 12 0.50 8.49 -3.53
N PHE A 13 1.79 8.17 -3.64
CA PHE A 13 2.57 7.56 -2.56
C PHE A 13 3.74 8.46 -2.15
N ASN A 14 4.03 8.47 -0.84
CA ASN A 14 5.22 9.12 -0.31
C ASN A 14 6.39 8.12 -0.28
N LEU A 15 7.24 8.17 -1.31
CA LEU A 15 8.40 7.30 -1.46
C LEU A 15 9.54 7.74 -0.55
N ILE A 16 10.31 6.77 -0.06
CA ILE A 16 11.45 7.00 0.83
C ILE A 16 12.75 6.94 0.02
N GLU A 17 13.59 7.97 0.13
CA GLU A 17 14.89 7.98 -0.54
C GLU A 17 15.80 6.87 0.03
N GLY A 18 16.35 6.04 -0.86
CA GLY A 18 17.22 4.91 -0.50
C GLY A 18 16.48 3.63 -0.13
N ASP A 19 15.16 3.66 0.01
CA ASP A 19 14.35 2.44 0.22
C ASP A 19 14.27 1.61 -1.07
N PHE A 20 14.35 0.28 -0.94
CA PHE A 20 14.37 -0.63 -2.08
C PHE A 20 13.05 -0.60 -2.84
N ILE A 21 11.91 -0.72 -2.14
CA ILE A 21 10.58 -0.70 -2.76
C ILE A 21 10.35 0.64 -3.46
N SER A 22 10.69 1.74 -2.79
CA SER A 22 10.58 3.11 -3.32
C SER A 22 11.38 3.32 -4.60
N GLN A 23 12.55 2.70 -4.75
CA GLN A 23 13.33 2.77 -5.99
C GLN A 23 12.60 2.09 -7.16
N PHE A 24 12.01 0.92 -6.93
CA PHE A 24 11.23 0.22 -7.96
C PHE A 24 9.94 0.96 -8.30
N VAL A 25 9.21 1.45 -7.31
CA VAL A 25 7.99 2.25 -7.54
C VAL A 25 8.31 3.52 -8.33
N LYS A 26 9.45 4.16 -8.06
CA LYS A 26 9.89 5.33 -8.83
C LYS A 26 10.25 4.98 -10.29
N ALA A 27 10.84 3.81 -10.53
CA ALA A 27 11.25 3.38 -11.86
C ALA A 27 10.09 2.85 -12.72
N TYR A 28 9.16 2.11 -12.11
CA TYR A 28 8.12 1.35 -12.82
C TYR A 28 6.70 1.84 -12.54
N GLY A 29 6.50 2.71 -11.55
CA GLY A 29 5.18 3.20 -11.15
C GLY A 29 4.34 2.21 -10.33
N GLU A 30 4.91 1.06 -9.98
CA GLU A 30 4.26 0.00 -9.19
C GLU A 30 5.31 -0.87 -8.48
N TRP A 31 4.83 -1.69 -7.54
CA TRP A 31 5.60 -2.74 -6.86
C TRP A 31 4.73 -3.98 -6.75
N SER A 32 5.29 -5.14 -7.08
CA SER A 32 4.63 -6.45 -6.94
C SER A 32 3.21 -6.52 -7.50
N GLU A 33 2.99 -5.97 -8.69
CA GLU A 33 1.65 -5.86 -9.27
C GLU A 33 0.97 -7.23 -9.49
N VAL A 34 1.76 -8.29 -9.71
CA VAL A 34 1.24 -9.66 -9.79
C VAL A 34 0.58 -10.09 -8.47
N GLU A 35 1.15 -9.74 -7.31
CA GLU A 35 0.53 -10.00 -6.01
C GLU A 35 -0.75 -9.17 -5.84
N VAL A 36 -0.74 -7.91 -6.27
CA VAL A 36 -1.93 -7.06 -6.24
C VAL A 36 -3.08 -7.65 -7.07
N GLN A 37 -2.79 -8.17 -8.27
CA GLN A 37 -3.79 -8.85 -9.10
C GLN A 37 -4.27 -10.18 -8.48
N PHE A 38 -3.37 -10.91 -7.83
CA PHE A 38 -3.75 -12.10 -7.07
C PHE A 38 -4.73 -11.76 -5.95
N PHE A 39 -4.46 -10.74 -5.12
CA PHE A 39 -5.39 -10.28 -4.09
C PHE A 39 -6.74 -9.87 -4.67
N ARG A 40 -6.74 -9.14 -5.79
CA ARG A 40 -7.97 -8.76 -6.49
C ARG A 40 -8.81 -9.97 -6.90
N SER A 41 -8.19 -11.10 -7.24
CA SER A 41 -8.90 -12.31 -7.67
C SER A 41 -9.57 -13.09 -6.54
N ILE A 42 -9.10 -12.94 -5.30
CA ILE A 42 -9.57 -13.71 -4.14
C ILE A 42 -10.41 -12.87 -3.16
N LEU A 43 -10.30 -11.55 -3.22
CA LEU A 43 -11.01 -10.64 -2.33
C LEU A 43 -12.41 -10.29 -2.87
N SER A 44 -13.34 -10.10 -1.95
CA SER A 44 -14.66 -9.55 -2.23
C SER A 44 -14.75 -8.12 -1.68
N SER A 45 -15.79 -7.39 -2.08
CA SER A 45 -16.04 -6.05 -1.55
C SER A 45 -16.25 -5.99 -0.05
N HIS A 46 -16.59 -7.11 0.61
CA HIS A 46 -16.87 -7.22 2.04
C HIS A 46 -15.73 -7.88 2.83
N SER A 47 -14.61 -8.19 2.18
CA SER A 47 -13.51 -8.91 2.83
C SER A 47 -12.88 -8.09 3.95
N ASN A 48 -12.70 -8.70 5.12
CA ASN A 48 -11.88 -8.13 6.19
C ASN A 48 -10.44 -8.57 5.99
N ILE A 49 -9.50 -7.63 6.05
CA ILE A 49 -8.10 -7.82 5.68
C ILE A 49 -7.22 -7.36 6.83
N ILE A 50 -6.23 -8.18 7.18
CA ILE A 50 -5.16 -7.81 8.11
C ILE A 50 -3.85 -7.86 7.31
N GLU A 51 -3.16 -6.73 7.24
CA GLU A 51 -1.87 -6.59 6.59
C GLU A 51 -0.80 -6.31 7.64
N VAL A 52 0.16 -7.23 7.75
CA VAL A 52 1.28 -7.13 8.68
C VAL A 52 2.53 -6.78 7.88
N GLY A 53 3.22 -5.71 8.27
CA GLY A 53 4.34 -5.15 7.50
C GLY A 53 3.87 -4.27 6.34
N ALA A 54 2.90 -3.39 6.60
CA ALA A 54 2.29 -2.54 5.57
C ALA A 54 3.26 -1.56 4.88
N ASN A 55 4.45 -1.31 5.48
CA ASN A 55 5.48 -0.45 4.92
C ASN A 55 4.89 0.93 4.51
N ILE A 56 5.20 1.44 3.31
CA ILE A 56 4.66 2.70 2.75
C ILE A 56 3.21 2.58 2.23
N GLY A 57 2.55 1.44 2.43
CA GLY A 57 1.15 1.19 2.08
C GLY A 57 0.90 0.76 0.64
N ILE A 58 1.93 0.32 -0.08
CA ILE A 58 1.84 0.02 -1.53
C ILE A 58 0.84 -1.08 -1.86
N HIS A 59 0.64 -2.05 -0.96
CA HIS A 59 -0.43 -3.05 -1.03
C HIS A 59 -1.69 -2.62 -0.26
N SER A 60 -1.56 -1.89 0.85
CA SER A 60 -2.70 -1.39 1.63
C SER A 60 -3.71 -0.61 0.80
N VAL A 61 -3.24 0.29 -0.07
CA VAL A 61 -4.11 1.15 -0.90
C VAL A 61 -4.96 0.33 -1.88
N PRO A 62 -4.40 -0.56 -2.73
CA PRO A 62 -5.21 -1.42 -3.58
C PRO A 62 -6.12 -2.36 -2.77
N LEU A 63 -5.65 -2.92 -1.65
CA LEU A 63 -6.48 -3.77 -0.78
C LEU A 63 -7.73 -3.04 -0.26
N ALA A 64 -7.57 -1.80 0.20
CA ALA A 64 -8.69 -0.95 0.63
C ALA A 64 -9.68 -0.67 -0.53
N LYS A 65 -9.18 -0.52 -1.76
CA LYS A 65 -10.02 -0.33 -2.95
C LYS A 65 -10.76 -1.60 -3.36
N PHE A 66 -10.21 -2.78 -3.10
CA PHE A 66 -10.84 -4.05 -3.45
C PHE A 66 -11.91 -4.48 -2.44
N ALA A 67 -11.78 -4.08 -1.17
CA ALA A 67 -12.74 -4.40 -0.11
C ALA A 67 -13.40 -3.15 0.52
N PRO A 68 -14.11 -2.31 -0.26
CA PRO A 68 -14.64 -1.03 0.22
C PRO A 68 -15.75 -1.14 1.27
N GLN A 69 -16.35 -2.32 1.46
CA GLN A 69 -17.38 -2.60 2.48
C GLN A 69 -16.86 -3.51 3.61
N GLY A 70 -15.60 -3.93 3.55
CA GLY A 70 -14.91 -4.63 4.61
C GLY A 70 -14.08 -3.69 5.48
N LYS A 71 -13.23 -4.28 6.32
CA LYS A 71 -12.28 -3.56 7.17
C LYS A 71 -10.86 -3.93 6.79
N LEU A 72 -9.96 -2.94 6.73
CA LEU A 72 -8.53 -3.16 6.51
C LEU A 72 -7.74 -2.69 7.73
N PHE A 73 -7.05 -3.63 8.38
CA PHE A 73 -6.15 -3.35 9.48
C PHE A 73 -4.71 -3.48 9.01
N CYS A 74 -3.98 -2.36 9.00
CA CYS A 74 -2.57 -2.32 8.62
C CYS A 74 -1.69 -2.15 9.86
N PHE A 75 -0.66 -2.99 9.99
CA PHE A 75 0.33 -2.91 11.05
C PHE A 75 1.72 -2.72 10.44
N GLU A 76 2.43 -1.67 10.86
CA GLU A 76 3.83 -1.42 10.51
C GLU A 76 4.58 -0.98 11.77
N PRO A 77 5.48 -1.81 12.33
CA PRO A 77 6.18 -1.47 13.58
C PRO A 77 7.15 -0.29 13.41
N GLN A 78 7.62 -0.02 12.19
CA GLN A 78 8.54 1.08 11.92
C GLN A 78 7.77 2.41 11.78
N ARG A 79 7.60 3.12 12.89
CA ARG A 79 6.87 4.42 12.96
C ARG A 79 7.31 5.48 11.95
N ILE A 80 8.55 5.44 11.47
CA ILE A 80 9.08 6.39 10.50
C ILE A 80 8.45 6.17 9.11
N ILE A 81 8.10 4.91 8.81
CA ILE A 81 7.52 4.46 7.53
C ILE A 81 5.99 4.51 7.58
N SER A 82 5.39 4.27 8.76
CA SER A 82 3.94 4.13 8.98
C SER A 82 3.08 5.36 8.66
N LYS A 83 3.61 6.41 8.02
CA LYS A 83 2.81 7.51 7.46
C LYS A 83 2.11 7.03 6.18
N LEU A 84 1.10 6.17 6.36
CA LEU A 84 0.19 5.77 5.29
C LEU A 84 -0.45 7.01 4.67
N SER A 85 -0.51 7.02 3.34
CA SER A 85 -1.02 8.14 2.53
C SER A 85 -2.56 8.17 2.47
N VAL A 86 -3.24 7.26 3.17
CA VAL A 86 -4.70 7.09 3.14
C VAL A 86 -5.19 6.88 4.57
N PRO A 87 -6.28 7.55 5.00
CA PRO A 87 -6.83 7.37 6.33
C PRO A 87 -7.18 5.90 6.59
N ILE A 88 -6.85 5.43 7.79
CA ILE A 88 -7.23 4.12 8.30
C ILE A 88 -8.77 4.07 8.32
N PHE A 89 -9.37 3.38 7.36
CA PHE A 89 -10.78 3.03 7.41
C PHE A 89 -10.95 1.90 8.44
N HIS A 90 -11.57 2.23 9.58
CA HIS A 90 -11.86 1.30 10.67
C HIS A 90 -12.98 0.32 10.32
#